data_AF-A0A074NM46-F1
#
_entry.id   AF-A0A074NM46-F1
#
_cell.length_a   1.000
_cell.length_b   1.000
_cell.length_c   1.000
_cell.angle_alpha   90.00
_cell.angle_beta   90.00
_cell.angle_gamma   90.00
#
_symmetry.space_group_name_H-M   'P 1'
#
loop_
_entity.id
_entity.type
_entity.pdbx_description
1 polymer ?
#
loop_
_entity_poly.entity_id
_entity_poly.type
_entity_poly.pdbx_seq_one_letter_code
_entity_poly.pdbx_strand_id
1 'polypeptide(L)'
;MKAIALSLLGLSLLPGSCFGPDPNDPIQRASERLVARFDVPSCSNAKPLRGAGERLRDENGKAYGSGMTWSYVADDACLAALEAELGAFGFVEMDAETYFLEAGELWSDEVRFGRAANGRPGNLHWKYSTFR
;
A
#
# COMPACT_ATOMS: atom_id res chain seq x y z
N MET A 1 60.00 22.33 -0.59
CA MET A 1 58.70 22.68 0.03
C MET A 1 57.78 23.18 -1.09
N LYS A 2 56.78 22.38 -1.50
CA LYS A 2 55.79 22.74 -2.52
C LYS A 2 54.43 22.83 -1.84
N ALA A 3 53.80 23.99 -1.91
CA ALA A 3 52.40 24.17 -1.57
C ALA A 3 51.53 23.62 -2.72
N ILE A 4 50.52 22.83 -2.39
CA ILE A 4 49.44 22.46 -3.32
C ILE A 4 48.12 22.73 -2.61
N ALA A 5 47.27 23.46 -3.34
CA ALA A 5 46.04 24.09 -2.91
C ALA A 5 44.93 23.11 -2.51
N LEU A 6 44.05 23.61 -1.64
CA LEU A 6 42.70 23.09 -1.41
C LEU A 6 41.94 22.97 -2.73
N SER A 7 41.31 21.82 -2.95
CA SER A 7 40.09 21.73 -3.74
C SER A 7 39.10 20.79 -3.03
N LEU A 8 38.04 21.42 -2.53
CA LEU A 8 36.78 20.79 -2.15
C LEU A 8 36.22 20.02 -3.34
N LEU A 9 36.28 18.69 -3.30
CA LEU A 9 35.30 17.84 -3.98
C LEU A 9 34.13 17.75 -2.98
N GLY A 10 33.03 18.48 -3.14
CA GLY A 10 32.26 18.59 -4.37
C GLY A 10 31.11 17.59 -4.25
N LEU A 11 30.03 18.03 -3.60
CA LEU A 11 28.76 17.32 -3.54
C LEU A 11 28.34 16.86 -4.95
N SER A 12 28.04 15.57 -5.07
CA SER A 12 26.99 15.08 -5.96
C SER A 12 26.15 14.05 -5.23
N LEU A 13 25.45 14.54 -4.21
CA LEU A 13 24.08 14.09 -3.98
C LEU A 13 23.27 14.42 -5.22
N LEU A 14 22.45 13.45 -5.64
CA LEU A 14 21.37 13.45 -6.64
C LEU A 14 21.69 12.68 -7.94
N PRO A 15 20.69 12.04 -8.55
CA PRO A 15 19.52 11.40 -7.96
C PRO A 15 19.46 9.97 -8.52
N GLY A 16 19.77 8.98 -7.70
CA GLY A 16 19.42 7.60 -8.01
C GLY A 16 17.92 7.46 -7.85
N SER A 17 17.16 8.02 -8.79
CA SER A 17 15.74 7.80 -9.01
C SER A 17 14.94 7.64 -7.71
N CYS A 18 14.60 8.74 -7.07
CA CYS A 18 13.32 8.84 -6.36
C CYS A 18 12.17 8.77 -7.40
N PHE A 19 12.18 7.76 -8.26
CA PHE A 19 10.94 7.20 -8.78
C PHE A 19 10.42 6.29 -7.67
N GLY A 20 10.08 6.92 -6.54
CA GLY A 20 9.03 6.38 -5.72
C GLY A 20 7.80 6.22 -6.61
N PRO A 21 6.99 5.18 -6.39
CA PRO A 21 5.78 4.96 -7.16
C PRO A 21 5.01 6.28 -7.29
N ASP A 22 4.61 6.68 -8.50
CA ASP A 22 3.73 7.83 -8.66
C ASP A 22 2.46 7.50 -7.88
N PRO A 23 2.15 8.21 -6.77
CA PRO A 23 0.95 7.92 -6.00
C PRO A 23 -0.33 8.16 -6.82
N ASN A 24 -0.22 8.78 -8.00
CA ASN A 24 -1.29 9.05 -8.93
C ASN A 24 -1.35 8.10 -10.14
N ASP A 25 -0.44 7.11 -10.29
CA ASP A 25 -0.54 6.10 -11.34
C ASP A 25 -1.35 4.89 -10.84
N PRO A 26 -2.63 4.73 -11.25
CA PRO A 26 -3.47 3.64 -10.79
C PRO A 26 -3.05 2.27 -11.37
N ILE A 27 -2.05 2.22 -12.26
CA ILE A 27 -1.61 1.04 -13.02
C ILE A 27 -0.21 0.59 -12.57
N GLN A 28 0.27 0.97 -11.38
CA GLN A 28 1.36 0.19 -10.80
C GLN A 28 0.85 -1.22 -10.48
N ARG A 29 1.66 -2.26 -10.76
CA ARG A 29 1.21 -3.65 -10.52
C ARG A 29 0.81 -3.78 -9.07
N ALA A 30 -0.33 -4.42 -8.82
CA ALA A 30 -0.91 -4.44 -7.48
C ALA A 30 0.07 -4.99 -6.42
N SER A 31 0.89 -6.01 -6.72
CA SER A 31 1.88 -6.54 -5.78
C SER A 31 3.02 -5.56 -5.50
N GLU A 32 3.42 -4.77 -6.49
CA GLU A 32 4.40 -3.69 -6.33
C GLU A 32 3.84 -2.57 -5.45
N ARG A 33 2.53 -2.28 -5.51
CA ARG A 33 1.87 -1.32 -4.60
C ARG A 33 1.98 -1.76 -3.14
N LEU A 34 1.80 -3.04 -2.86
CA LEU A 34 1.86 -3.57 -1.50
C LEU A 34 3.29 -3.50 -0.94
N VAL A 35 4.28 -3.93 -1.73
CA VAL A 35 5.71 -3.86 -1.33
C VAL A 35 6.18 -2.41 -1.23
N ALA A 36 5.84 -1.54 -2.18
CA ALA A 36 6.34 -0.17 -2.20
C ALA A 36 5.66 0.74 -1.16
N ARG A 37 4.38 0.50 -0.84
CA ARG A 37 3.66 1.33 0.13
C ARG A 37 4.11 1.08 1.57
N PHE A 38 4.48 -0.16 1.91
CA PHE A 38 4.82 -0.56 3.28
C PHE A 38 6.25 -1.08 3.43
N ASP A 39 7.06 -1.03 2.38
CA ASP A 39 8.42 -1.59 2.35
C ASP A 39 8.48 -3.01 2.96
N VAL A 40 7.70 -3.95 2.40
CA VAL A 40 7.52 -5.32 2.96
C VAL A 40 8.21 -6.38 2.10
N PRO A 41 9.49 -6.72 2.34
CA PRO A 41 10.23 -7.70 1.53
C PRO A 41 9.61 -9.10 1.49
N SER A 42 8.97 -9.52 2.59
CA SER A 42 8.33 -10.84 2.69
C SER A 42 7.16 -11.01 1.71
N CYS A 43 6.62 -9.91 1.20
CA CYS A 43 5.51 -9.92 0.26
C CYS A 43 5.91 -9.97 -1.22
N SER A 44 7.20 -10.17 -1.54
CA SER A 44 7.69 -10.32 -2.91
C SER A 44 6.98 -11.41 -3.73
N ASN A 45 6.43 -12.44 -3.08
CA ASN A 45 5.70 -13.52 -3.73
C ASN A 45 4.17 -13.34 -3.77
N ALA A 46 3.64 -12.24 -3.22
CA ALA A 46 2.20 -11.99 -3.22
C ALA A 46 1.67 -11.89 -4.66
N LYS A 47 0.61 -12.64 -4.96
CA LYS A 47 0.03 -12.71 -6.31
C LYS A 47 -1.26 -11.90 -6.37
N PRO A 48 -1.37 -10.90 -7.27
CA PRO A 48 -2.60 -10.17 -7.44
C PRO A 48 -3.65 -11.07 -8.10
N LEU A 49 -4.86 -11.10 -7.54
CA LEU A 49 -6.00 -11.83 -8.09
C LEU A 49 -6.83 -10.97 -9.03
N ARG A 50 -7.21 -9.76 -8.59
CA ARG A 50 -8.07 -8.85 -9.35
C ARG A 50 -8.05 -7.45 -8.76
N GLY A 51 -8.06 -6.45 -9.64
CA GLY A 51 -8.47 -5.08 -9.32
C GLY A 51 -9.92 -4.86 -9.78
N ALA A 52 -10.75 -4.25 -8.94
CA ALA A 52 -12.13 -3.89 -9.30
C ALA A 52 -12.44 -2.47 -8.82
N GLY A 53 -12.76 -1.60 -9.79
CA GLY A 53 -13.27 -0.27 -9.51
C GLY A 53 -14.77 -0.30 -9.22
N GLU A 54 -15.21 0.53 -8.30
CA GLU A 54 -16.62 0.70 -7.96
C GLU A 54 -17.01 2.18 -7.85
N ARG A 55 -18.28 2.49 -8.07
CA ARG A 55 -18.85 3.81 -7.76
C ARG A 55 -19.58 3.71 -6.43
N LEU A 56 -19.21 4.57 -5.50
CA LEU A 56 -19.83 4.61 -4.18
C LEU A 56 -21.13 5.40 -4.25
N ARG A 57 -22.19 4.83 -3.68
CA ARG A 57 -23.54 5.40 -3.70
C ARG A 57 -24.13 5.40 -2.29
N ASP A 58 -24.84 6.47 -1.95
CA ASP A 58 -25.56 6.57 -0.68
C ASP A 58 -26.80 5.66 -0.67
N GLU A 59 -27.54 5.67 0.44
CA GLU A 59 -28.77 4.88 0.61
C GLU A 59 -29.86 5.24 -0.42
N ASN A 60 -29.81 6.45 -0.99
CA ASN A 60 -30.73 6.93 -2.02
C ASN A 60 -30.21 6.65 -3.45
N GLY A 61 -29.06 5.98 -3.58
CA GLY A 61 -28.44 5.66 -4.86
C GLY A 61 -27.67 6.82 -5.52
N LYS A 62 -27.53 7.98 -4.85
CA LYS A 62 -26.75 9.11 -5.36
C LYS A 62 -25.26 8.81 -5.21
N ALA A 63 -24.50 9.03 -6.28
CA ALA A 63 -23.06 8.80 -6.26
C ALA A 63 -22.36 9.88 -5.41
N TYR A 64 -21.50 9.45 -4.48
CA TYR A 64 -20.69 10.33 -3.63
C TYR A 64 -19.19 10.04 -3.73
N GLY A 65 -18.78 9.03 -4.51
CA GLY A 65 -17.37 8.67 -4.55
C GLY A 65 -17.02 7.55 -5.51
N SER A 66 -15.77 7.13 -5.43
CA SER A 66 -15.21 6.02 -6.21
C SER A 66 -14.33 5.15 -5.31
N GLY A 67 -14.41 3.84 -5.50
CA GLY A 67 -13.57 2.87 -4.82
C GLY A 67 -12.73 2.06 -5.80
N MET A 68 -11.60 1.53 -5.33
CA MET A 68 -10.80 0.53 -6.01
C MET A 68 -10.41 -0.54 -5.00
N THR A 69 -10.76 -1.79 -5.29
CA THR A 69 -10.35 -2.94 -4.48
C THR A 69 -9.31 -3.76 -5.22
N TRP A 70 -8.16 -4.01 -4.57
CA TRP A 70 -7.15 -4.95 -5.01
C TRP A 70 -7.17 -6.19 -4.11
N SER A 71 -7.22 -7.36 -4.72
CA SER A 71 -7.18 -8.64 -4.02
C SER A 71 -5.86 -9.36 -4.29
N TYR A 72 -5.30 -9.99 -3.26
CA TYR A 72 -4.03 -10.71 -3.31
C TYR A 72 -4.15 -12.08 -2.68
N VAL A 73 -3.35 -13.03 -3.17
CA VAL A 73 -2.99 -14.25 -2.43
C VAL A 73 -1.58 -14.07 -1.90
N ALA A 74 -1.38 -14.30 -0.61
CA ALA A 74 -0.08 -14.21 0.04
C ALA A 74 0.08 -15.29 1.11
N ASP A 75 1.31 -15.63 1.43
CA ASP A 75 1.61 -16.54 2.55
C ASP A 75 1.48 -15.82 3.91
N ASP A 76 1.44 -16.60 4.98
CA ASP A 76 1.26 -16.09 6.35
C ASP A 76 2.37 -15.12 6.78
N ALA A 77 3.60 -15.31 6.26
CA ALA A 77 4.74 -14.45 6.59
C ALA A 77 4.57 -13.05 5.99
N CYS A 78 4.11 -12.96 4.75
CA CYS A 78 3.74 -11.69 4.12
C CYS A 78 2.57 -11.03 4.87
N LEU A 79 1.50 -11.79 5.15
CA LEU A 79 0.32 -11.23 5.83
C LEU A 79 0.67 -10.67 7.22
N ALA A 80 1.45 -11.41 8.01
CA ALA A 80 1.89 -10.97 9.34
C ALA A 80 2.81 -9.74 9.28
N ALA A 81 3.71 -9.67 8.30
CA ALA A 81 4.59 -8.50 8.14
C ALA A 81 3.80 -7.25 7.73
N LEU A 82 2.84 -7.39 6.81
CA LEU A 82 1.99 -6.27 6.40
C LEU A 82 1.13 -5.78 7.57
N GLU A 83 0.52 -6.68 8.33
CA GLU A 83 -0.30 -6.33 9.49
C GLU A 83 0.49 -5.55 10.55
N ALA A 84 1.75 -5.92 10.80
CA ALA A 84 2.64 -5.19 11.69
C ALA A 84 2.94 -3.75 11.20
N GLU A 85 3.13 -3.58 9.88
CA GLU A 85 3.34 -2.27 9.27
C GLU A 85 2.08 -1.41 9.32
N LEU A 86 0.88 -1.95 9.08
CA LEU A 86 -0.37 -1.18 9.12
C LEU A 86 -0.53 -0.39 10.42
N GLY A 87 -0.23 -1.01 11.57
CA GLY A 87 -0.24 -0.33 12.87
C GLY A 87 0.76 0.82 12.96
N ALA A 88 1.97 0.68 12.37
CA ALA A 88 2.97 1.73 12.33
C ALA A 88 2.57 2.92 11.45
N PHE A 89 1.76 2.68 10.41
CA PHE A 89 1.23 3.70 9.50
C PHE A 89 -0.07 4.35 9.97
N GLY A 90 -0.52 4.03 11.18
CA GLY A 90 -1.69 4.66 11.80
C GLY A 90 -3.04 4.08 11.37
N PHE A 91 -3.06 2.91 10.72
CA PHE A 91 -4.30 2.17 10.55
C PHE A 91 -4.84 1.73 11.91
N VAL A 92 -6.15 1.82 12.07
CA VAL A 92 -6.88 1.38 13.25
C VAL A 92 -7.49 0.02 12.98
N GLU A 93 -7.29 -0.93 13.89
CA GLU A 93 -7.96 -2.23 13.85
C GLU A 93 -9.45 -2.06 14.17
N MET A 94 -10.31 -2.44 13.23
CA MET A 94 -11.77 -2.38 13.36
C MET A 94 -12.32 -3.70 13.90
N ASP A 95 -11.74 -4.81 13.46
CA ASP A 95 -11.96 -6.16 13.93
C ASP A 95 -10.70 -7.01 13.71
N ALA A 96 -10.72 -8.27 14.16
CA ALA A 96 -9.56 -9.16 14.17
C ALA A 96 -8.89 -9.40 12.79
N GLU A 97 -9.54 -9.01 11.69
CA GLU A 97 -8.98 -9.16 10.34
C GLU A 97 -9.09 -7.89 9.49
N THR A 98 -9.58 -6.77 10.05
CA THR A 98 -9.90 -5.56 9.29
C THR A 98 -9.24 -4.33 9.90
N TYR A 99 -8.49 -3.61 9.07
CA TYR A 99 -7.78 -2.38 9.41
C TYR A 99 -8.29 -1.24 8.56
N PHE A 100 -8.41 -0.06 9.15
CA PHE A 100 -8.98 1.12 8.49
C PHE A 100 -8.15 2.36 8.75
N LEU A 101 -7.98 3.18 7.72
CA LEU A 101 -7.35 4.49 7.79
C LEU A 101 -8.19 5.48 6.99
N GLU A 102 -8.48 6.64 7.58
CA GLU A 102 -9.21 7.72 6.92
C GLU A 102 -8.47 9.04 7.00
N ALA A 103 -8.70 9.90 6.00
CA ALA A 103 -8.28 11.30 6.02
C ALA A 103 -9.51 12.20 5.96
N GLY A 104 -10.30 12.16 7.03
CA GLY A 104 -11.56 12.90 7.13
C GLY A 104 -12.51 12.55 6.00
N GLU A 105 -13.15 13.56 5.42
CA GLU A 105 -14.16 13.39 4.37
C GLU A 105 -13.56 13.24 2.95
N LEU A 106 -12.26 13.03 2.80
CA LEU A 106 -11.61 13.00 1.47
C LEU A 106 -11.43 11.58 0.93
N TRP A 107 -10.90 10.68 1.76
CA TRP A 107 -10.59 9.32 1.35
C TRP A 107 -10.46 8.37 2.54
N SER A 108 -10.56 7.07 2.25
CA SER A 108 -10.26 6.00 3.19
C SER A 108 -9.53 4.84 2.53
N ASP A 109 -8.76 4.11 3.32
CA ASP A 109 -8.20 2.80 3.01
C ASP A 109 -8.75 1.77 4.00
N GLU A 110 -9.24 0.65 3.49
CA GLU A 110 -9.66 -0.51 4.27
C GLU A 110 -8.82 -1.71 3.81
N VAL A 111 -8.24 -2.42 4.77
CA VAL A 111 -7.41 -3.60 4.52
C VAL A 111 -7.99 -4.77 5.29
N ARG A 112 -8.34 -5.83 4.57
CA ARG A 112 -8.96 -7.04 5.13
C ARG A 112 -8.11 -8.25 4.86
N PHE A 113 -7.77 -8.96 5.91
CA PHE A 113 -7.04 -10.21 5.86
C PHE A 113 -8.02 -11.38 5.84
N GLY A 114 -7.71 -12.41 5.07
CA GLY A 114 -8.45 -13.67 5.05
C GLY A 114 -7.48 -14.80 5.24
N ARG A 115 -7.20 -15.18 6.48
CA ARG A 115 -6.20 -16.20 6.79
C ARG A 115 -6.78 -17.58 6.51
N ALA A 116 -6.07 -18.39 5.74
CA ALA A 116 -6.49 -19.76 5.47
C ALA A 116 -5.97 -20.68 6.58
N ALA A 117 -6.82 -21.58 7.08
CA ALA A 117 -6.38 -22.59 8.02
C ALA A 117 -5.38 -23.56 7.36
N ASN A 118 -4.52 -24.17 8.19
CA ASN A 118 -3.63 -25.28 7.81
C ASN A 118 -2.48 -24.91 6.86
N GLY A 119 -1.89 -23.72 7.00
CA GLY A 119 -0.67 -23.31 6.27
C GLY A 119 -0.88 -23.10 4.77
N ARG A 120 -2.14 -22.90 4.35
CA ARG A 120 -2.45 -22.48 2.99
C ARG A 120 -2.26 -20.96 2.87
N PRO A 121 -1.90 -20.44 1.69
CA PRO A 121 -1.88 -19.01 1.45
C PRO A 121 -3.25 -18.38 1.78
N GLY A 122 -3.22 -17.27 2.50
CA GLY A 122 -4.39 -16.44 2.77
C GLY A 122 -4.64 -15.44 1.65
N ASN A 123 -5.68 -14.64 1.84
CA ASN A 123 -6.02 -13.53 0.96
C ASN A 123 -5.86 -12.20 1.68
N LEU A 124 -5.60 -11.15 0.90
CA LEU A 124 -5.65 -9.77 1.34
C LEU A 124 -6.57 -9.01 0.39
N HIS A 125 -7.48 -8.22 0.94
CA HIS A 125 -8.30 -7.28 0.19
C HIS A 125 -7.96 -5.86 0.63
N TRP A 126 -7.47 -5.06 -0.30
CA TRP A 126 -7.17 -3.66 -0.08
C TRP A 126 -8.17 -2.81 -0.83
N LYS A 127 -9.00 -2.03 -0.12
CA LYS A 127 -9.96 -1.11 -0.72
C LYS A 127 -9.55 0.34 -0.44
N TYR A 128 -9.27 1.08 -1.50
CA TYR A 128 -9.11 2.53 -1.45
C TYR A 128 -10.39 3.21 -1.91
N SER A 129 -10.86 4.22 -1.19
CA SER A 129 -12.07 4.98 -1.50
C SER A 129 -11.78 6.48 -1.50
N THR A 130 -12.38 7.21 -2.43
CA THR A 130 -12.37 8.68 -2.49
C THR A 130 -13.78 9.21 -2.48
N PHE A 131 -13.99 10.32 -1.78
CA PHE A 131 -15.30 10.94 -1.58
C PHE A 131 -15.36 12.31 -2.29
N ARG A 132 -16.56 12.75 -2.66
CA ARG A 132 -16.84 13.95 -3.46
C ARG A 132 -18.02 14.73 -2.93
#